data_AF-A0A7M3YI04-F1
#
_entry.id   AF-A0A7M3YI04-F1
#
_cell.length_a   1.000
_cell.length_b   1.000
_cell.length_c   1.000
_cell.angle_alpha   90.00
_cell.angle_beta   90.00
_cell.angle_gamma   90.00
#
_symmetry.space_group_name_H-M   'P 1'
#
loop_
_entity.id
_entity.type
_entity.pdbx_description
1 polymer ?
#
loop_
_entity_poly.entity_id
_entity_poly.type
_entity_poly.pdbx_seq_one_letter_code
_entity_poly.pdbx_strand_id
1 'polypeptide(L)'
;ATIERDNATYVLGAASPGRFANLELMDPGANDSDSDGMPDGWELSYGLDPTDPWDALLDGDVDGLRLDGGDVMDRWWTNLEEYRYVARTEEGYNSTLPNQSDSDMDGLLDGSEFFGYFLGETNFDCYYNPQLVYICDEALGQQARTTYTSLNSVDVGTDPTVMDTDGDGMPDGWEIEHRRWVGTSFNGGNNWSLDPTRADDAAWDADQDGLANLCEYQWSLVREAGLNGDLFEDFGETAESVATWSIPDPNLIDSDGDTLPDGWEADGQCTWSPLRVGVNPLNGSDLFENPDGDGYDVNKDGVLSQNEMFVNYLEYHLRSGLFLNNQTLDGTELPNGFVTDLFDNVSDFGTPEADFASRASGAILAGQIPVEKGSTDPFSADSDDDGMPDGWEIWFARWNVIEDEWTLNPLQPSDRWLDADDDGMTNWEEYNLIDSEFSETNSNRSSPQWFVTTLGSAYAFQQWPSASTTFSFGTYMTPEQYNL
;
A
#
# COMPACT_ATOMS: atom_id res chain seq x y z
N ALA A 1 -39.55 -11.64 -66.19
CA ALA A 1 -40.16 -12.09 -67.47
C ALA A 1 -41.59 -12.51 -67.21
N THR A 2 -42.48 -12.51 -68.20
CA THR A 2 -43.86 -13.01 -68.03
C THR A 2 -44.10 -14.20 -68.95
N ILE A 3 -44.77 -15.24 -68.47
CA ILE A 3 -45.15 -16.41 -69.26
C ILE A 3 -46.66 -16.61 -69.17
N GLU A 4 -47.30 -16.88 -70.29
CA GLU A 4 -48.72 -17.22 -70.32
C GLU A 4 -48.90 -18.72 -70.47
N ARG A 5 -49.72 -19.30 -69.59
CA ARG A 5 -50.11 -20.70 -69.64
C ARG A 5 -51.56 -20.82 -69.17
N ASP A 6 -52.35 -21.59 -69.91
CA ASP A 6 -53.76 -21.87 -69.59
C ASP A 6 -54.63 -20.61 -69.38
N ASN A 7 -54.43 -19.58 -70.22
CA ASN A 7 -55.16 -18.31 -70.20
C ASN A 7 -54.97 -17.48 -68.90
N ALA A 8 -53.92 -17.78 -68.13
CA ALA A 8 -53.46 -16.99 -67.00
C ALA A 8 -52.03 -16.49 -67.23
N THR A 9 -51.79 -15.22 -66.91
CA THR A 9 -50.48 -14.58 -67.04
C THR A 9 -49.70 -14.76 -65.73
N TYR A 10 -48.56 -15.45 -65.79
CA TYR A 10 -47.64 -15.62 -64.68
C TYR A 10 -46.48 -14.63 -64.82
N VAL A 11 -46.20 -13.88 -63.75
CA VAL A 11 -45.06 -12.96 -63.68
C VAL A 11 -43.91 -13.67 -62.99
N LEU A 12 -42.84 -13.94 -63.73
CA LEU A 12 -41.57 -14.44 -63.21
C LEU A 12 -40.72 -13.23 -62.82
N GLY A 13 -40.71 -12.91 -61.53
CA GLY A 13 -39.72 -12.03 -60.94
C GLY A 13 -38.43 -12.82 -60.68
N ALA A 14 -37.29 -12.28 -61.11
CA ALA A 14 -35.99 -12.70 -60.61
C ALA A 14 -35.34 -11.46 -60.01
N ALA A 15 -34.96 -11.54 -58.73
CA ALA A 15 -34.09 -10.55 -58.12
C ALA A 15 -32.66 -11.00 -58.40
N SER A 16 -31.86 -10.16 -59.07
CA SER A 16 -30.41 -10.36 -59.06
C SER A 16 -29.92 -10.09 -57.63
N PRO A 17 -28.96 -10.86 -57.10
CA PRO A 17 -28.21 -10.44 -55.93
C PRO A 17 -27.71 -9.01 -56.22
N GLY A 18 -28.06 -8.05 -55.36
CA GLY A 18 -27.71 -6.65 -55.57
C GLY A 18 -26.19 -6.47 -55.65
N ARG A 19 -25.73 -5.27 -56.01
CA ARG A 19 -24.29 -4.92 -55.99
C ARG A 19 -23.62 -5.13 -54.61
N PHE A 20 -24.43 -5.32 -53.56
CA PHE A 20 -24.06 -5.61 -52.18
C PHE A 20 -24.70 -6.91 -51.66
N ALA A 21 -25.16 -7.80 -52.54
CA ALA A 21 -25.48 -9.15 -52.08
C ALA A 21 -24.17 -9.82 -51.71
N ASN A 22 -23.92 -9.80 -50.40
CA ASN A 22 -23.31 -10.86 -49.62
C ASN A 22 -21.89 -11.21 -50.08
N LEU A 23 -20.91 -10.53 -49.49
CA LEU A 23 -19.57 -11.09 -49.36
C LEU A 23 -19.62 -12.42 -48.58
N GLU A 24 -20.58 -12.57 -47.65
CA GLU A 24 -20.87 -13.81 -46.90
C GLU A 24 -22.28 -14.34 -47.21
N LEU A 25 -22.43 -15.66 -47.44
CA LEU A 25 -23.61 -16.36 -47.97
C LEU A 25 -24.83 -16.43 -47.02
N MET A 26 -25.03 -15.45 -46.13
CA MET A 26 -26.11 -15.38 -45.14
C MET A 26 -27.52 -15.43 -45.77
N ASP A 27 -28.46 -16.13 -45.11
CA ASP A 27 -29.88 -16.16 -45.46
C ASP A 27 -30.58 -14.88 -44.93
N PRO A 28 -30.99 -13.93 -45.79
CA PRO A 28 -31.66 -12.71 -45.36
C PRO A 28 -33.05 -12.93 -44.73
N GLY A 29 -33.58 -14.17 -44.77
CA GLY A 29 -34.81 -14.58 -44.11
C GLY A 29 -34.61 -15.21 -42.72
N ALA A 30 -33.37 -15.49 -42.32
CA ALA A 30 -33.00 -16.00 -41.01
C ALA A 30 -32.19 -14.94 -40.24
N ASN A 31 -32.20 -15.04 -38.91
CA ASN A 31 -31.33 -14.22 -38.05
C ASN A 31 -30.09 -15.00 -37.57
N ASP A 32 -30.05 -16.28 -37.93
CA ASP A 32 -29.07 -17.31 -37.59
C ASP A 32 -29.10 -18.26 -38.81
N SER A 33 -28.15 -18.04 -39.73
CA SER A 33 -28.16 -18.51 -41.11
C SER A 33 -27.79 -19.98 -41.24
N ASP A 34 -26.97 -20.50 -40.32
CA ASP A 34 -26.55 -21.90 -40.27
C ASP A 34 -27.16 -22.70 -39.10
N SER A 35 -27.92 -22.03 -38.23
CA SER A 35 -28.73 -22.61 -37.16
C SER A 35 -27.92 -23.27 -36.03
N ASP A 36 -26.75 -22.72 -35.70
CA ASP A 36 -25.93 -23.20 -34.59
C ASP A 36 -26.30 -22.56 -33.23
N GLY A 37 -27.12 -21.51 -33.26
CA GLY A 37 -27.63 -20.80 -32.10
C GLY A 37 -26.94 -19.48 -31.80
N MET A 38 -26.01 -19.02 -32.64
CA MET A 38 -25.45 -17.67 -32.65
C MET A 38 -26.13 -16.84 -33.75
N PRO A 39 -26.45 -15.54 -33.53
CA PRO A 39 -26.99 -14.70 -34.58
C PRO A 39 -25.93 -14.19 -35.56
N ASP A 40 -26.27 -14.14 -36.86
CA ASP A 40 -25.38 -13.65 -37.93
C ASP A 40 -24.71 -12.31 -37.61
N GLY A 41 -25.47 -11.40 -36.97
CA GLY A 41 -24.99 -10.07 -36.61
C GLY A 41 -23.95 -10.07 -35.49
N TRP A 42 -24.06 -11.00 -34.54
CA TRP A 42 -23.11 -11.18 -33.45
C TRP A 42 -21.83 -11.84 -34.00
N GLU A 43 -21.98 -12.91 -34.77
CA GLU A 43 -20.87 -13.61 -35.43
C GLU A 43 -20.02 -12.67 -36.30
N LEU A 44 -20.68 -11.87 -37.16
CA LEU A 44 -20.00 -10.86 -37.97
C LEU A 44 -19.28 -9.79 -37.15
N SER A 45 -19.80 -9.43 -35.97
CA SER A 45 -19.17 -8.41 -35.12
C SER A 45 -17.85 -8.90 -34.52
N TYR A 46 -17.70 -10.21 -34.34
CA TYR A 46 -16.50 -10.83 -33.77
C TYR A 46 -15.62 -11.55 -34.79
N GLY A 47 -16.03 -11.59 -36.06
CA GLY A 47 -15.24 -12.15 -37.16
C GLY A 47 -15.42 -13.66 -37.36
N LEU A 48 -16.52 -14.21 -36.86
CA LEU A 48 -16.97 -15.58 -37.09
C LEU A 48 -17.68 -15.70 -38.46
N ASP A 49 -17.92 -16.92 -38.94
CA ASP A 49 -18.56 -17.22 -40.24
C ASP A 49 -20.03 -17.63 -40.02
N PRO A 50 -21.01 -16.74 -40.26
CA PRO A 50 -22.45 -17.02 -40.09
C PRO A 50 -23.03 -18.12 -40.99
N THR A 51 -22.18 -18.82 -41.75
CA THR A 51 -22.57 -19.88 -42.66
C THR A 51 -21.88 -21.21 -42.36
N ASP A 52 -20.99 -21.24 -41.36
CA ASP A 52 -20.30 -22.44 -40.89
C ASP A 52 -20.72 -22.80 -39.44
N PRO A 53 -21.70 -23.70 -39.26
CA PRO A 53 -22.27 -24.00 -37.94
C PRO A 53 -21.31 -24.76 -37.01
N TRP A 54 -20.07 -24.99 -37.45
CA TRP A 54 -19.02 -25.62 -36.67
C TRP A 54 -18.17 -24.60 -35.91
N ASP A 55 -18.21 -23.33 -36.29
CA ASP A 55 -17.45 -22.30 -35.58
C ASP A 55 -18.03 -22.01 -34.18
N ALA A 56 -19.33 -22.22 -33.94
CA ALA A 56 -19.93 -22.26 -32.61
C ALA A 56 -19.21 -23.18 -31.61
N LEU A 57 -18.53 -24.23 -32.09
CA LEU A 57 -17.81 -25.19 -31.26
C LEU A 57 -16.31 -24.91 -31.17
N LEU A 58 -15.83 -23.87 -31.84
CA LEU A 58 -14.45 -23.41 -31.75
C LEU A 58 -14.31 -22.43 -30.58
N ASP A 59 -13.07 -22.29 -30.16
CA ASP A 59 -12.58 -21.41 -29.10
C ASP A 59 -11.33 -20.77 -29.72
N GLY A 60 -11.51 -19.54 -30.20
CA GLY A 60 -10.60 -18.88 -31.14
C GLY A 60 -9.39 -18.23 -30.47
N ASP A 61 -9.59 -17.74 -29.26
CA ASP A 61 -8.63 -17.07 -28.38
C ASP A 61 -8.02 -17.99 -27.31
N VAL A 62 -8.56 -19.20 -27.15
CA VAL A 62 -7.94 -20.31 -26.41
C VAL A 62 -7.88 -20.01 -24.91
N ASP A 63 -9.02 -19.60 -24.36
CA ASP A 63 -9.17 -19.04 -23.01
C ASP A 63 -9.98 -19.94 -22.04
N GLY A 64 -10.41 -21.12 -22.51
CA GLY A 64 -10.92 -22.20 -21.67
C GLY A 64 -9.92 -22.75 -20.62
N LEU A 65 -10.27 -23.89 -19.99
CA LEU A 65 -9.51 -24.44 -18.87
C LEU A 65 -8.43 -25.45 -19.22
N ARG A 66 -7.35 -25.36 -18.43
CA ARG A 66 -6.29 -26.35 -18.29
C ARG A 66 -6.29 -26.90 -16.86
N LEU A 67 -6.78 -28.11 -16.68
CA LEU A 67 -6.98 -28.73 -15.36
C LEU A 67 -5.69 -29.33 -14.78
N ASP A 68 -4.69 -29.62 -15.62
CA ASP A 68 -3.41 -30.18 -15.18
C ASP A 68 -2.22 -29.23 -15.35
N GLY A 69 -2.48 -27.98 -15.74
CA GLY A 69 -1.45 -26.98 -16.06
C GLY A 69 -0.62 -27.33 -17.30
N GLY A 70 -1.09 -28.27 -18.13
CA GLY A 70 -0.44 -28.67 -19.38
C GLY A 70 -0.70 -27.74 -20.56
N ASP A 71 -0.13 -28.11 -21.71
CA ASP A 71 -0.28 -27.37 -22.98
C ASP A 71 -1.58 -27.70 -23.73
N VAL A 72 -2.38 -28.65 -23.22
CA VAL A 72 -3.58 -29.14 -23.88
C VAL A 72 -4.80 -28.61 -23.16
N MET A 73 -5.71 -27.99 -23.90
CA MET A 73 -6.99 -27.54 -23.36
C MET A 73 -7.84 -28.75 -22.94
N ASP A 74 -8.24 -28.80 -21.68
CA ASP A 74 -9.11 -29.85 -21.15
C ASP A 74 -10.58 -29.53 -21.39
N ARG A 75 -10.92 -28.24 -21.30
CA ARG A 75 -12.27 -27.72 -21.53
C ARG A 75 -12.20 -26.41 -22.29
N TRP A 76 -12.80 -26.38 -23.47
CA TRP A 76 -12.93 -25.18 -24.28
C TRP A 76 -13.98 -24.23 -23.68
N TRP A 77 -13.78 -22.94 -23.89
CA TRP A 77 -14.80 -21.92 -23.71
C TRP A 77 -15.22 -21.48 -25.12
N THR A 78 -16.26 -22.14 -25.62
CA THR A 78 -16.58 -22.06 -27.06
C THR A 78 -17.30 -20.75 -27.40
N ASN A 79 -17.20 -20.30 -28.65
CA ASN A 79 -17.92 -19.13 -29.18
C ASN A 79 -19.42 -19.14 -28.80
N LEU A 80 -20.06 -20.32 -28.81
CA LEU A 80 -21.46 -20.47 -28.43
C LEU A 80 -21.70 -20.35 -26.91
N GLU A 81 -20.75 -20.81 -26.09
CA GLU A 81 -20.80 -20.63 -24.64
C GLU A 81 -20.62 -19.15 -24.27
N GLU A 82 -19.66 -18.48 -24.92
CA GLU A 82 -19.43 -17.05 -24.81
C GLU A 82 -20.67 -16.24 -25.15
N TYR A 83 -21.27 -16.46 -26.33
CA TYR A 83 -22.52 -15.81 -26.73
C TYR A 83 -23.64 -16.01 -25.70
N ARG A 84 -23.70 -17.19 -25.08
CA ARG A 84 -24.73 -17.57 -24.12
C ARG A 84 -24.42 -17.15 -22.68
N TYR A 85 -23.24 -16.60 -22.43
CA TYR A 85 -22.87 -16.12 -21.11
C TYR A 85 -23.90 -15.10 -20.60
N VAL A 86 -24.23 -15.21 -19.32
CA VAL A 86 -25.13 -14.31 -18.61
C VAL A 86 -24.35 -13.79 -17.41
N ALA A 87 -24.23 -12.47 -17.33
CA ALA A 87 -23.54 -11.78 -16.24
C ALA A 87 -24.00 -12.27 -14.86
N ARG A 88 -23.05 -12.36 -13.92
CA ARG A 88 -23.31 -12.71 -12.52
C ARG A 88 -23.64 -11.49 -11.69
N THR A 89 -23.08 -10.36 -12.07
CA THR A 89 -23.25 -9.06 -11.41
C THR A 89 -24.33 -8.22 -12.09
N GLU A 90 -24.73 -7.12 -11.44
CA GLU A 90 -25.65 -6.14 -12.03
C GLU A 90 -24.95 -5.23 -13.05
N GLU A 91 -23.64 -5.03 -12.92
CA GLU A 91 -22.83 -4.15 -13.77
C GLU A 91 -22.34 -4.84 -15.05
N GLY A 92 -22.22 -6.17 -15.00
CA GLY A 92 -21.82 -6.99 -16.15
C GLY A 92 -22.84 -7.03 -17.27
N TYR A 93 -22.42 -7.63 -18.38
CA TYR A 93 -23.26 -7.78 -19.56
C TYR A 93 -23.31 -9.22 -20.05
N ASN A 94 -24.40 -9.57 -20.74
CA ASN A 94 -24.52 -10.88 -21.35
C ASN A 94 -23.60 -10.95 -22.57
N SER A 95 -22.96 -12.10 -22.77
CA SER A 95 -21.88 -12.36 -23.72
C SER A 95 -20.49 -11.93 -23.23
N THR A 96 -19.51 -12.83 -23.37
CA THR A 96 -18.08 -12.51 -23.39
C THR A 96 -17.61 -12.31 -24.84
N LEU A 97 -16.30 -12.08 -25.05
CA LEU A 97 -15.71 -11.66 -26.32
C LEU A 97 -14.91 -12.81 -26.98
N PRO A 98 -15.43 -13.48 -28.04
CA PRO A 98 -14.84 -14.70 -28.65
C PRO A 98 -13.56 -14.51 -29.44
N ASN A 99 -12.96 -13.33 -29.33
CA ASN A 99 -11.71 -12.98 -29.95
C ASN A 99 -10.75 -12.27 -28.99
N GLN A 100 -11.09 -12.25 -27.69
CA GLN A 100 -10.33 -11.69 -26.60
C GLN A 100 -10.48 -12.62 -25.40
N SER A 101 -9.38 -13.25 -25.03
CA SER A 101 -9.34 -14.25 -23.96
C SER A 101 -9.64 -13.73 -22.55
N ASP A 102 -9.71 -12.41 -22.39
CA ASP A 102 -9.89 -11.66 -21.13
C ASP A 102 -10.74 -10.45 -21.51
N SER A 103 -12.05 -10.55 -21.25
CA SER A 103 -13.06 -9.64 -21.76
C SER A 103 -13.14 -8.31 -20.99
N ASP A 104 -12.79 -8.29 -19.71
CA ASP A 104 -12.80 -7.11 -18.85
C ASP A 104 -11.40 -6.57 -18.49
N MET A 105 -10.36 -7.27 -18.94
CA MET A 105 -8.95 -6.87 -18.90
C MET A 105 -8.38 -6.81 -17.48
N ASP A 106 -8.81 -7.71 -16.60
CA ASP A 106 -8.34 -7.79 -15.22
C ASP A 106 -7.18 -8.78 -15.02
N GLY A 107 -6.82 -9.53 -16.07
CA GLY A 107 -5.74 -10.52 -16.06
C GLY A 107 -6.21 -11.97 -15.88
N LEU A 108 -7.50 -12.23 -15.72
CA LEU A 108 -8.09 -13.56 -15.74
C LEU A 108 -8.65 -13.89 -17.13
N LEU A 109 -8.79 -15.19 -17.39
CA LEU A 109 -9.38 -15.66 -18.65
C LEU A 109 -10.88 -15.89 -18.45
N ASP A 110 -11.71 -15.55 -19.44
CA ASP A 110 -13.17 -15.66 -19.30
C ASP A 110 -13.60 -17.08 -18.93
N GLY A 111 -12.93 -18.09 -19.50
CA GLY A 111 -13.10 -19.49 -19.12
C GLY A 111 -12.76 -19.74 -17.64
N SER A 112 -11.58 -19.33 -17.17
CA SER A 112 -11.11 -19.50 -15.78
C SER A 112 -12.11 -18.93 -14.77
N GLU A 113 -12.57 -17.71 -15.04
CA GLU A 113 -13.56 -17.01 -14.23
C GLU A 113 -14.93 -17.68 -14.27
N PHE A 114 -15.44 -18.01 -15.46
CA PHE A 114 -16.72 -18.67 -15.59
C PHE A 114 -16.73 -20.02 -14.84
N PHE A 115 -15.64 -20.78 -14.89
CA PHE A 115 -15.58 -22.06 -14.21
C PHE A 115 -15.15 -21.99 -12.75
N GLY A 116 -14.60 -20.85 -12.28
CA GLY A 116 -14.06 -20.69 -10.93
C GLY A 116 -12.85 -21.60 -10.71
N TYR A 117 -11.84 -21.46 -11.58
CA TYR A 117 -10.65 -22.31 -11.58
C TYR A 117 -9.39 -21.52 -11.92
N PHE A 118 -8.51 -21.34 -10.93
CA PHE A 118 -7.37 -20.43 -10.97
C PHE A 118 -6.06 -21.12 -10.58
N LEU A 119 -5.74 -22.25 -11.24
CA LEU A 119 -4.56 -23.04 -10.91
C LEU A 119 -3.24 -22.33 -11.25
N GLY A 120 -3.22 -21.59 -12.36
CA GLY A 120 -2.00 -20.96 -12.88
C GLY A 120 -1.69 -19.63 -12.21
N GLU A 121 -2.75 -18.95 -11.77
CA GLU A 121 -2.77 -17.58 -11.27
C GLU A 121 -2.55 -17.57 -9.75
N THR A 122 -3.00 -18.61 -9.04
CA THR A 122 -2.86 -18.70 -7.59
C THR A 122 -1.49 -19.21 -7.14
N ASN A 123 -0.86 -18.49 -6.22
CA ASN A 123 0.31 -18.98 -5.49
C ASN A 123 -0.10 -19.94 -4.36
N PHE A 124 0.17 -21.23 -4.53
CA PHE A 124 -0.09 -22.25 -3.51
C PHE A 124 1.08 -22.51 -2.57
N ASP A 125 2.29 -22.06 -2.93
CA ASP A 125 3.52 -22.37 -2.21
C ASP A 125 3.65 -21.53 -0.94
N CYS A 126 3.01 -20.36 -0.90
CA CYS A 126 2.93 -19.49 0.27
C CYS A 126 1.51 -19.46 0.85
N TYR A 127 1.40 -19.38 2.18
CA TYR A 127 0.13 -19.49 2.90
C TYR A 127 0.21 -18.89 4.31
N TYR A 128 -0.94 -18.62 4.92
CA TYR A 128 -1.03 -18.23 6.32
C TYR A 128 -1.41 -19.42 7.20
N ASN A 129 -0.71 -19.61 8.31
CA ASN A 129 -1.18 -20.55 9.32
C ASN A 129 -2.37 -19.96 10.12
N PRO A 130 -3.06 -20.73 10.98
CA PRO A 130 -4.18 -20.22 11.79
C PRO A 130 -3.83 -19.11 12.79
N GLN A 131 -2.55 -18.79 12.96
CA GLN A 131 -2.03 -17.67 13.74
C GLN A 131 -1.63 -16.49 12.86
N LEU A 132 -1.99 -16.51 11.57
CA LEU A 132 -1.66 -15.49 10.57
C LEU A 132 -0.16 -15.24 10.43
N VAL A 133 0.65 -16.30 10.54
CA VAL A 133 2.06 -16.24 10.15
C VAL A 133 2.18 -16.64 8.69
N TYR A 134 2.80 -15.77 7.89
CA TYR A 134 3.11 -16.02 6.49
C TYR A 134 4.24 -17.04 6.34
N ILE A 135 4.01 -18.11 5.56
CA ILE A 135 4.94 -19.23 5.40
C ILE A 135 4.96 -19.67 3.95
N CYS A 136 6.16 -19.78 3.37
CA CYS A 136 6.37 -20.43 2.08
C CYS A 136 6.99 -21.81 2.25
N ASP A 137 6.29 -22.85 1.79
CA ASP A 137 6.72 -24.25 1.80
C ASP A 137 6.32 -24.92 0.47
N GLU A 138 7.28 -25.03 -0.44
CA GLU A 138 7.09 -25.65 -1.76
C GLU A 138 6.53 -27.08 -1.69
N ALA A 139 6.88 -27.85 -0.65
CA ALA A 139 6.44 -29.24 -0.52
C ALA A 139 4.96 -29.32 -0.11
N LEU A 140 4.51 -28.37 0.72
CA LEU A 140 3.09 -28.25 1.05
C LEU A 140 2.31 -27.60 -0.09
N GLY A 141 2.89 -26.63 -0.78
CA GLY A 141 2.30 -26.01 -1.97
C GLY A 141 2.06 -26.97 -3.12
N GLN A 142 3.01 -27.89 -3.38
CA GLN A 142 2.79 -28.96 -4.35
C GLN A 142 1.65 -29.91 -3.94
N GLN A 143 1.47 -30.16 -2.64
CA GLN A 143 0.33 -30.94 -2.13
C GLN A 143 -0.99 -30.17 -2.28
N ALA A 144 -0.96 -28.86 -2.05
CA ALA A 144 -2.10 -27.96 -2.25
C ALA A 144 -2.53 -27.95 -3.72
N ARG A 145 -1.60 -27.73 -4.67
CA ARG A 145 -1.85 -27.84 -6.12
C ARG A 145 -2.40 -29.20 -6.53
N THR A 146 -1.86 -30.29 -6.00
CA THR A 146 -2.37 -31.65 -6.28
C THR A 146 -3.81 -31.83 -5.76
N THR A 147 -4.12 -31.22 -4.62
CA THR A 147 -5.47 -31.27 -4.05
C THR A 147 -6.42 -30.41 -4.87
N TYR A 148 -6.02 -29.18 -5.21
CA TYR A 148 -6.77 -28.26 -6.06
C TYR A 148 -7.15 -28.89 -7.40
N THR A 149 -6.18 -29.45 -8.12
CA THR A 149 -6.39 -30.17 -9.40
C THR A 149 -7.26 -31.42 -9.28
N SER A 150 -7.33 -32.04 -8.10
CA SER A 150 -8.18 -33.22 -7.88
C SER A 150 -9.65 -32.90 -7.60
N LEU A 151 -9.96 -31.63 -7.34
CA LEU A 151 -11.30 -31.16 -7.00
C LEU A 151 -11.95 -30.54 -8.24
N ASN A 152 -13.21 -30.91 -8.52
CA ASN A 152 -13.92 -30.46 -9.72
C ASN A 152 -14.50 -29.03 -9.61
N SER A 153 -14.57 -28.46 -8.40
CA SER A 153 -15.01 -27.08 -8.14
C SER A 153 -14.44 -26.66 -6.78
N VAL A 154 -13.49 -25.74 -6.79
CA VAL A 154 -12.81 -25.26 -5.58
C VAL A 154 -13.25 -23.84 -5.26
N ASP A 155 -13.19 -22.96 -6.25
CA ASP A 155 -13.53 -21.56 -6.08
C ASP A 155 -14.93 -21.26 -6.63
N VAL A 156 -15.49 -20.14 -6.16
CA VAL A 156 -16.64 -19.51 -6.80
C VAL A 156 -16.11 -18.75 -8.01
N GLY A 157 -16.75 -18.88 -9.16
CA GLY A 157 -16.32 -18.11 -10.33
C GLY A 157 -16.72 -16.64 -10.23
N THR A 158 -15.95 -15.80 -10.90
CA THR A 158 -16.14 -14.35 -11.06
C THR A 158 -16.97 -14.05 -12.31
N ASP A 159 -17.22 -12.77 -12.58
CA ASP A 159 -17.94 -12.29 -13.75
C ASP A 159 -16.96 -11.79 -14.82
N PRO A 160 -16.71 -12.56 -15.91
CA PRO A 160 -15.77 -12.17 -16.99
C PRO A 160 -16.02 -10.86 -17.73
N THR A 161 -17.02 -10.10 -17.33
CA THR A 161 -17.39 -8.83 -17.97
C THR A 161 -17.23 -7.65 -17.05
N VAL A 162 -16.74 -7.88 -15.83
CA VAL A 162 -16.55 -6.89 -14.77
C VAL A 162 -15.29 -7.22 -14.00
N MET A 163 -14.32 -6.31 -14.11
CA MET A 163 -13.02 -6.40 -13.46
C MET A 163 -13.07 -6.62 -11.94
N ASP A 164 -14.13 -6.21 -11.26
CA ASP A 164 -14.32 -6.31 -9.80
C ASP A 164 -15.71 -6.90 -9.54
N THR A 165 -15.78 -8.21 -9.28
CA THR A 165 -17.03 -8.96 -9.18
C THR A 165 -17.84 -8.59 -7.94
N ASP A 166 -17.19 -8.25 -6.83
CA ASP A 166 -17.88 -7.99 -5.56
C ASP A 166 -18.02 -6.50 -5.20
N GLY A 167 -17.36 -5.64 -5.96
CA GLY A 167 -17.51 -4.18 -5.95
C GLY A 167 -16.76 -3.51 -4.81
N ASP A 168 -15.65 -4.08 -4.33
CA ASP A 168 -14.86 -3.53 -3.24
C ASP A 168 -13.69 -2.62 -3.65
N GLY A 169 -13.42 -2.56 -4.95
CA GLY A 169 -12.41 -1.73 -5.58
C GLY A 169 -11.10 -2.45 -5.91
N MET A 170 -10.99 -3.75 -5.65
CA MET A 170 -9.88 -4.60 -6.11
C MET A 170 -10.31 -5.43 -7.32
N PRO A 171 -9.48 -5.53 -8.37
CA PRO A 171 -9.76 -6.41 -9.50
C PRO A 171 -9.66 -7.90 -9.14
N ASP A 172 -10.53 -8.74 -9.72
CA ASP A 172 -10.57 -10.16 -9.41
C ASP A 172 -9.22 -10.83 -9.71
N GLY A 173 -8.61 -10.50 -10.85
CA GLY A 173 -7.28 -10.97 -11.22
C GLY A 173 -6.18 -10.60 -10.22
N TRP A 174 -6.22 -9.38 -9.69
CA TRP A 174 -5.27 -8.93 -8.68
C TRP A 174 -5.44 -9.71 -7.38
N GLU A 175 -6.67 -9.94 -6.94
CA GLU A 175 -6.96 -10.75 -5.76
C GLU A 175 -6.53 -12.20 -5.92
N ILE A 176 -6.79 -12.81 -7.07
CA ILE A 176 -6.40 -14.20 -7.37
C ILE A 176 -4.87 -14.37 -7.40
N GLU A 177 -4.12 -13.37 -7.87
CA GLU A 177 -2.65 -13.38 -7.86
C GLU A 177 -2.10 -13.26 -6.41
N HIS A 178 -2.68 -12.37 -5.61
CA HIS A 178 -2.17 -12.03 -4.28
C HIS A 178 -2.77 -12.87 -3.14
N ARG A 179 -3.82 -13.66 -3.38
CA ARG A 179 -4.42 -14.52 -2.35
C ARG A 179 -3.46 -15.57 -1.81
N ARG A 180 -3.64 -15.89 -0.54
CA ARG A 180 -2.97 -16.97 0.18
C ARG A 180 -4.00 -17.79 0.92
N TRP A 181 -3.88 -19.11 0.83
CA TRP A 181 -4.79 -19.97 1.58
C TRP A 181 -4.45 -19.93 3.07
N VAL A 182 -5.47 -20.04 3.94
CA VAL A 182 -5.29 -20.02 5.38
C VAL A 182 -5.50 -21.42 5.96
N GLY A 183 -4.49 -21.94 6.66
CA GLY A 183 -4.58 -23.21 7.37
C GLY A 183 -3.24 -23.91 7.59
N THR A 184 -3.28 -25.17 8.01
CA THR A 184 -2.10 -26.04 8.16
C THR A 184 -1.97 -27.09 7.06
N SER A 185 -3.00 -27.23 6.22
CA SER A 185 -3.04 -28.07 5.04
C SER A 185 -4.18 -27.59 4.14
N PHE A 186 -3.95 -27.59 2.84
CA PHE A 186 -4.97 -27.25 1.86
C PHE A 186 -5.94 -28.41 1.63
N ASN A 187 -7.24 -28.13 1.66
CA ASN A 187 -8.32 -29.11 1.46
C ASN A 187 -9.38 -28.66 0.44
N GLY A 188 -9.19 -27.50 -0.19
CA GLY A 188 -10.12 -26.92 -1.17
C GLY A 188 -11.34 -26.20 -0.57
N GLY A 189 -11.42 -26.08 0.75
CA GLY A 189 -12.41 -25.24 1.45
C GLY A 189 -11.74 -24.36 2.51
N ASN A 190 -10.46 -24.04 2.30
CA ASN A 190 -9.73 -23.09 3.13
C ASN A 190 -10.27 -21.68 2.92
N ASN A 191 -10.04 -20.80 3.89
CA ASN A 191 -10.25 -19.38 3.66
C ASN A 191 -9.10 -18.84 2.81
N TRP A 192 -9.38 -17.82 2.00
CA TRP A 192 -8.37 -17.05 1.29
C TRP A 192 -8.17 -15.69 1.97
N SER A 193 -6.94 -15.16 1.92
CA SER A 193 -6.64 -13.80 2.40
C SER A 193 -7.26 -12.71 1.54
N LEU A 194 -7.47 -12.99 0.25
CA LEU A 194 -8.20 -12.19 -0.74
C LEU A 194 -9.16 -13.14 -1.51
N ASP A 195 -10.37 -12.70 -1.79
CA ASP A 195 -11.46 -13.51 -2.35
C ASP A 195 -12.41 -12.61 -3.16
N PRO A 196 -12.39 -12.71 -4.51
CA PRO A 196 -13.10 -11.80 -5.42
C PRO A 196 -14.63 -11.91 -5.42
N THR A 197 -15.17 -12.57 -4.40
CA THR A 197 -16.60 -12.73 -4.19
C THR A 197 -17.02 -12.28 -2.79
N ARG A 198 -16.14 -11.58 -2.07
CA ARG A 198 -16.27 -11.17 -0.67
C ARG A 198 -15.60 -9.81 -0.39
N ALA A 199 -16.33 -8.76 -0.75
CA ALA A 199 -16.01 -7.35 -0.53
C ALA A 199 -15.55 -6.86 0.87
N ASP A 200 -15.67 -7.68 1.92
CA ASP A 200 -15.20 -7.31 3.26
C ASP A 200 -13.68 -7.47 3.40
N ASP A 201 -12.99 -8.20 2.50
CA ASP A 201 -11.55 -8.43 2.58
C ASP A 201 -10.67 -7.36 1.95
N ALA A 202 -11.22 -6.44 1.14
CA ALA A 202 -10.61 -5.14 0.88
C ALA A 202 -10.12 -4.43 2.16
N ALA A 203 -10.86 -4.57 3.27
CA ALA A 203 -10.55 -3.96 4.55
C ALA A 203 -9.70 -4.85 5.48
N TRP A 204 -9.27 -6.03 5.02
CA TRP A 204 -8.36 -6.88 5.78
C TRP A 204 -6.92 -6.46 5.53
N ASP A 205 -6.05 -6.85 6.45
CA ASP A 205 -4.62 -6.55 6.48
C ASP A 205 -3.94 -7.91 6.71
N ALA A 206 -3.48 -8.52 5.62
CA ALA A 206 -3.11 -9.93 5.63
C ALA A 206 -1.76 -10.17 6.32
N ASP A 207 -0.80 -9.26 6.19
CA ASP A 207 0.52 -9.32 6.83
C ASP A 207 0.62 -8.55 8.16
N GLN A 208 -0.41 -7.79 8.53
CA GLN A 208 -0.57 -7.06 9.79
C GLN A 208 0.40 -5.89 9.95
N ASP A 209 0.69 -5.20 8.85
CA ASP A 209 1.57 -4.04 8.83
C ASP A 209 0.84 -2.70 9.01
N GLY A 210 -0.50 -2.70 8.99
CA GLY A 210 -1.33 -1.50 9.08
C GLY A 210 -1.95 -1.03 7.78
N LEU A 211 -1.60 -1.62 6.64
CA LEU A 211 -2.12 -1.29 5.33
C LEU A 211 -3.15 -2.34 4.90
N ALA A 212 -4.34 -1.87 4.54
CA ALA A 212 -5.38 -2.79 4.08
C ALA A 212 -5.09 -3.28 2.65
N ASN A 213 -5.58 -4.47 2.30
CA ASN A 213 -5.46 -5.06 0.95
C ASN A 213 -5.87 -4.07 -0.16
N LEU A 214 -6.96 -3.32 0.04
CA LEU A 214 -7.39 -2.32 -0.93
C LEU A 214 -6.38 -1.17 -1.06
N CYS A 215 -5.73 -0.77 0.03
CA CYS A 215 -4.71 0.27 -0.01
C CYS A 215 -3.46 -0.21 -0.74
N GLU A 216 -3.02 -1.44 -0.50
CA GLU A 216 -1.95 -2.10 -1.26
C GLU A 216 -2.22 -2.07 -2.78
N TYR A 217 -3.43 -2.45 -3.19
CA TYR A 217 -3.84 -2.32 -4.59
C TYR A 217 -3.81 -0.87 -5.07
N GLN A 218 -4.30 0.10 -4.30
CA GLN A 218 -4.26 1.51 -4.70
C GLN A 218 -2.82 2.06 -4.83
N TRP A 219 -1.88 1.58 -4.04
CA TRP A 219 -0.45 1.90 -4.21
C TRP A 219 0.11 1.36 -5.53
N SER A 220 -0.43 0.25 -6.06
CA SER A 220 -0.09 -0.22 -7.40
C SER A 220 -0.51 0.79 -8.48
N LEU A 221 -1.65 1.44 -8.30
CA LEU A 221 -2.16 2.50 -9.19
C LEU A 221 -1.34 3.79 -9.05
N VAL A 222 -0.89 4.14 -7.84
CA VAL A 222 0.04 5.26 -7.62
C VAL A 222 1.34 5.03 -8.41
N ARG A 223 1.91 3.83 -8.31
CA ARG A 223 3.10 3.44 -9.08
C ARG A 223 2.84 3.50 -10.59
N GLU A 224 1.68 3.02 -11.07
CA GLU A 224 1.32 3.11 -12.48
C GLU A 224 1.23 4.57 -12.98
N ALA A 225 0.57 5.44 -12.20
CA ALA A 225 0.52 6.88 -12.48
C ALA A 225 1.92 7.50 -12.53
N GLY A 226 2.81 7.08 -11.63
CA GLY A 226 4.22 7.48 -11.64
C GLY A 226 4.99 7.03 -12.89
N LEU A 227 4.78 5.79 -13.35
CA LEU A 227 5.34 5.29 -14.62
C LEU A 227 4.82 6.07 -15.84
N ASN A 228 3.59 6.56 -15.79
CA ASN A 228 3.00 7.44 -16.80
C ASN A 228 3.52 8.90 -16.70
N GLY A 229 4.23 9.23 -15.63
CA GLY A 229 4.82 10.55 -15.38
C GLY A 229 3.90 11.53 -14.65
N ASP A 230 2.78 11.06 -14.11
CA ASP A 230 1.76 11.91 -13.48
C ASP A 230 2.18 12.42 -12.10
N LEU A 231 3.13 11.75 -11.44
CA LEU A 231 3.63 12.15 -10.10
C LEU A 231 4.67 13.28 -10.12
N PHE A 232 5.17 13.70 -11.29
CA PHE A 232 6.28 14.65 -11.38
C PHE A 232 5.93 16.05 -10.86
N GLU A 233 4.71 16.57 -11.14
CA GLU A 233 4.35 17.94 -10.75
C GLU A 233 4.12 18.08 -9.24
N ASP A 234 3.46 17.09 -8.62
CA ASP A 234 3.03 17.15 -7.22
C ASP A 234 4.05 16.53 -6.24
N PHE A 235 4.79 15.51 -6.68
CA PHE A 235 5.71 14.74 -5.82
C PHE A 235 7.18 14.86 -6.26
N GLY A 236 7.46 15.37 -7.46
CA GLY A 236 8.83 15.48 -7.99
C GLY A 236 9.40 14.16 -8.54
N GLU A 237 8.60 13.09 -8.56
CA GLU A 237 9.02 11.76 -8.99
C GLU A 237 9.02 11.62 -10.51
N THR A 238 10.14 11.18 -11.08
CA THR A 238 10.20 10.91 -12.53
C THR A 238 9.80 9.47 -12.82
N ALA A 239 9.29 9.21 -14.02
CA ALA A 239 8.96 7.84 -14.46
C ALA A 239 10.18 6.89 -14.38
N GLU A 240 11.41 7.40 -14.57
CA GLU A 240 12.63 6.61 -14.39
C GLU A 240 12.92 6.26 -12.92
N SER A 241 12.59 7.15 -11.97
CA SER A 241 12.68 6.89 -10.53
C SER A 241 11.67 5.81 -10.13
N VAL A 242 10.41 6.01 -10.51
CA VAL A 242 9.30 5.08 -10.22
C VAL A 242 9.52 3.70 -10.82
N ALA A 243 10.20 3.59 -11.96
CA ALA A 243 10.57 2.31 -12.54
C ALA A 243 11.54 1.47 -11.66
N THR A 244 12.15 2.07 -10.64
CA THR A 244 13.00 1.38 -9.66
C THR A 244 12.26 1.01 -8.37
N TRP A 245 11.05 1.52 -8.18
CA TRP A 245 10.21 1.19 -7.03
C TRP A 245 9.82 -0.28 -7.03
N SER A 246 9.64 -0.83 -5.84
CA SER A 246 9.09 -2.17 -5.62
C SER A 246 7.65 -2.27 -6.15
N ILE A 247 7.11 -3.48 -6.13
CA ILE A 247 5.71 -3.75 -6.44
C ILE A 247 5.04 -3.99 -5.08
N PRO A 248 3.90 -3.35 -4.77
CA PRO A 248 3.17 -3.62 -3.54
C PRO A 248 2.76 -5.09 -3.47
N ASP A 249 2.91 -5.71 -2.32
CA ASP A 249 2.44 -7.07 -2.04
C ASP A 249 1.73 -7.10 -0.69
N PRO A 250 0.40 -7.34 -0.62
CA PRO A 250 -0.37 -7.36 0.64
C PRO A 250 0.01 -8.50 1.59
N ASN A 251 1.01 -9.30 1.24
CA ASN A 251 1.55 -10.37 2.05
C ASN A 251 2.97 -10.08 2.58
N LEU A 252 3.53 -8.90 2.30
CA LEU A 252 4.85 -8.46 2.73
C LEU A 252 4.73 -7.17 3.52
N ILE A 253 5.11 -7.24 4.81
CA ILE A 253 5.11 -6.09 5.73
C ILE A 253 5.91 -4.89 5.20
N ASP A 254 6.91 -5.12 4.36
CA ASP A 254 7.89 -4.15 3.86
C ASP A 254 8.21 -4.55 2.41
N SER A 255 7.55 -3.89 1.46
CA SER A 255 7.57 -4.24 0.04
C SER A 255 8.89 -3.87 -0.64
N ASP A 256 9.53 -2.78 -0.23
CA ASP A 256 10.78 -2.31 -0.83
C ASP A 256 12.07 -2.77 -0.12
N GLY A 257 11.92 -3.32 1.08
CA GLY A 257 12.96 -3.98 1.86
C GLY A 257 13.88 -3.02 2.61
N ASP A 258 13.45 -1.80 2.88
CA ASP A 258 14.25 -0.79 3.56
C ASP A 258 14.13 -0.82 5.10
N THR A 259 13.32 -1.74 5.63
CA THR A 259 12.99 -2.00 7.03
C THR A 259 11.86 -1.15 7.63
N LEU A 260 11.26 -0.26 6.85
CA LEU A 260 10.04 0.47 7.18
C LEU A 260 8.82 -0.34 6.68
N PRO A 261 7.75 -0.48 7.48
CA PRO A 261 6.55 -1.16 7.02
C PRO A 261 5.69 -0.30 6.11
N ASP A 262 5.08 -0.91 5.11
CA ASP A 262 4.29 -0.19 4.11
C ASP A 262 3.16 0.61 4.77
N GLY A 263 2.49 0.02 5.74
CA GLY A 263 1.43 0.65 6.54
C GLY A 263 1.88 1.85 7.38
N TRP A 264 3.12 1.86 7.89
CA TRP A 264 3.67 3.00 8.62
C TRP A 264 4.00 4.14 7.65
N GLU A 265 4.66 3.82 6.53
CA GLU A 265 5.03 4.78 5.51
C GLU A 265 3.81 5.47 4.89
N ALA A 266 2.80 4.68 4.58
CA ALA A 266 1.53 5.14 4.04
C ALA A 266 0.61 5.81 5.09
N ASP A 267 0.91 5.74 6.39
CA ASP A 267 -0.01 6.16 7.48
C ASP A 267 -1.40 5.50 7.35
N GLY A 268 -1.40 4.22 6.96
CA GLY A 268 -2.59 3.44 6.63
C GLY A 268 -3.47 4.04 5.52
N GLN A 269 -2.95 5.00 4.74
CA GLN A 269 -3.71 5.66 3.67
C GLN A 269 -3.55 4.92 2.34
N CYS A 270 -4.64 4.79 1.61
CA CYS A 270 -4.60 4.20 0.27
C CYS A 270 -4.18 5.20 -0.83
N THR A 271 -3.99 6.48 -0.49
CA THR A 271 -3.63 7.53 -1.46
C THR A 271 -2.43 8.32 -0.98
N TRP A 272 -1.49 8.60 -1.88
CA TRP A 272 -0.33 9.41 -1.53
C TRP A 272 -0.67 10.91 -1.49
N SER A 273 -0.43 11.55 -0.35
CA SER A 273 -0.67 12.98 -0.14
C SER A 273 0.58 13.79 -0.53
N PRO A 274 0.47 14.91 -1.27
CA PRO A 274 1.60 15.80 -1.52
C PRO A 274 2.19 16.46 -0.25
N LEU A 275 1.51 16.34 0.89
CA LEU A 275 2.03 16.76 2.20
C LEU A 275 2.91 15.69 2.86
N ARG A 276 2.95 14.47 2.30
CA ARG A 276 3.69 13.31 2.81
C ARG A 276 4.79 12.86 1.84
N VAL A 277 5.42 13.81 1.15
CA VAL A 277 6.56 13.53 0.26
C VAL A 277 7.81 13.24 1.11
N GLY A 278 8.59 12.23 0.73
CA GLY A 278 9.81 11.83 1.44
C GLY A 278 9.66 10.57 2.29
N VAL A 279 8.48 9.93 2.26
CA VAL A 279 8.22 8.58 2.78
C VAL A 279 7.29 7.89 1.79
N ASN A 280 7.63 6.69 1.33
CA ASN A 280 6.87 5.97 0.32
C ASN A 280 7.14 4.46 0.40
N PRO A 281 6.10 3.64 0.64
CA PRO A 281 6.22 2.19 0.86
C PRO A 281 6.85 1.38 -0.29
N LEU A 282 7.00 2.01 -1.46
CA LEU A 282 7.56 1.37 -2.65
C LEU A 282 8.97 1.87 -2.98
N ASN A 283 9.51 2.82 -2.22
CA ASN A 283 10.76 3.51 -2.52
C ASN A 283 11.77 3.50 -1.36
N GLY A 284 12.43 2.37 -1.16
CA GLY A 284 13.41 2.19 -0.10
C GLY A 284 14.71 3.02 -0.19
N SER A 285 14.77 3.97 -1.13
CA SER A 285 15.81 4.99 -1.18
C SER A 285 15.52 6.19 -0.27
N ASP A 286 14.27 6.37 0.19
CA ASP A 286 13.87 7.46 1.06
C ASP A 286 14.04 7.14 2.57
N LEU A 287 14.53 5.95 2.91
CA LEU A 287 14.92 5.52 4.27
C LEU A 287 15.66 6.57 5.12
N PHE A 288 16.44 7.45 4.50
CA PHE A 288 17.20 8.51 5.18
C PHE A 288 16.78 9.94 4.82
N GLU A 289 15.60 10.11 4.22
CA GLU A 289 15.00 11.42 4.06
C GLU A 289 14.52 11.95 5.42
N ASN A 290 14.32 13.26 5.48
CA ASN A 290 13.92 14.00 6.68
C ASN A 290 12.81 14.99 6.29
N PRO A 291 11.56 14.52 6.17
CA PRO A 291 10.47 15.32 5.60
C PRO A 291 10.03 16.51 6.44
N ASP A 292 10.02 16.38 7.76
CA ASP A 292 9.68 17.46 8.70
C ASP A 292 10.86 18.37 9.04
N GLY A 293 12.08 17.94 8.71
CA GLY A 293 13.30 18.69 8.93
C GLY A 293 13.81 18.63 10.38
N ASP A 294 13.40 17.61 11.13
CA ASP A 294 13.77 17.47 12.54
C ASP A 294 15.22 16.97 12.74
N GLY A 295 15.74 17.17 13.94
CA GLY A 295 17.12 16.86 14.31
C GLY A 295 17.70 17.88 15.28
N TYR A 296 19.02 17.88 15.40
CA TYR A 296 19.73 18.85 16.23
C TYR A 296 21.11 19.17 15.66
N ASP A 297 21.39 20.46 15.42
CA ASP A 297 22.69 20.94 14.94
C ASP A 297 23.75 20.84 16.04
N VAL A 298 24.30 19.64 16.20
CA VAL A 298 25.32 19.29 17.19
C VAL A 298 26.55 20.18 17.06
N ASN A 299 26.98 20.43 15.83
CA ASN A 299 28.21 21.15 15.55
C ASN A 299 28.03 22.69 15.54
N LYS A 300 26.77 23.16 15.49
CA LYS A 300 26.33 24.56 15.54
C LYS A 300 26.82 25.40 14.38
N ASP A 301 26.93 24.83 13.18
CA ASP A 301 27.30 25.56 11.96
C ASP A 301 26.10 26.17 11.22
N GLY A 302 24.88 25.93 11.72
CA GLY A 302 23.61 26.42 11.20
C GLY A 302 23.04 25.54 10.08
N VAL A 303 23.56 24.33 9.88
CA VAL A 303 23.09 23.38 8.87
C VAL A 303 22.97 22.00 9.50
N LEU A 304 21.77 21.41 9.44
CA LEU A 304 21.61 19.99 9.78
C LEU A 304 22.31 19.14 8.72
N SER A 305 23.41 18.51 9.12
CA SER A 305 24.06 17.46 8.32
C SER A 305 23.35 16.12 8.49
N GLN A 306 23.56 15.16 7.58
CA GLN A 306 22.85 13.87 7.59
C GLN A 306 22.94 13.13 8.93
N ASN A 307 24.07 13.24 9.65
CA ASN A 307 24.31 12.65 10.97
C ASN A 307 23.61 13.38 12.12
N GLU A 308 23.08 14.59 11.87
CA GLU A 308 22.34 15.43 12.80
C GLU A 308 20.82 15.42 12.54
N MET A 309 20.39 14.85 11.41
CA MET A 309 18.98 14.72 11.05
C MET A 309 18.33 13.53 11.77
N PHE A 310 17.09 13.72 12.21
CA PHE A 310 16.25 12.63 12.69
C PHE A 310 15.42 12.10 11.51
N VAL A 311 16.03 11.15 10.79
CA VAL A 311 15.52 10.63 9.50
C VAL A 311 14.51 9.50 9.70
N ASN A 312 13.75 9.14 8.64
CA ASN A 312 12.73 8.08 8.64
C ASN A 312 13.19 6.76 9.31
N TYR A 313 14.42 6.30 9.03
CA TYR A 313 14.99 5.13 9.69
C TYR A 313 15.02 5.28 11.23
N LEU A 314 15.49 6.43 11.72
CA LEU A 314 15.60 6.67 13.15
C LEU A 314 14.22 6.85 13.79
N GLU A 315 13.31 7.53 13.10
CA GLU A 315 11.91 7.74 13.47
C GLU A 315 11.20 6.40 13.77
N TYR A 316 11.23 5.48 12.80
CA TYR A 316 10.59 4.19 12.96
C TYR A 316 11.32 3.28 13.97
N HIS A 317 12.65 3.20 13.90
CA HIS A 317 13.41 2.27 14.73
C HIS A 317 13.63 2.75 16.17
N LEU A 318 13.27 3.98 16.53
CA LEU A 318 13.23 4.47 17.92
C LEU A 318 12.41 3.55 18.83
N ARG A 319 11.42 2.86 18.26
CA ARG A 319 10.54 1.90 18.95
C ARG A 319 11.24 0.74 19.65
N SER A 320 12.46 0.42 19.22
CA SER A 320 13.20 -0.74 19.73
C SER A 320 14.72 -0.55 19.73
N GLY A 321 15.21 0.56 19.18
CA GLY A 321 16.61 0.86 18.98
C GLY A 321 17.08 2.05 19.81
N LEU A 322 18.32 1.95 20.27
CA LEU A 322 19.15 3.10 20.61
C LEU A 322 20.38 3.05 19.73
N PHE A 323 20.85 4.19 19.28
CA PHE A 323 21.90 4.27 18.27
C PHE A 323 23.18 4.86 18.85
N LEU A 324 24.31 4.56 18.22
CA LEU A 324 25.60 5.10 18.59
C LEU A 324 26.52 5.07 17.36
N ASN A 325 26.84 6.24 16.83
CA ASN A 325 27.66 6.38 15.62
C ASN A 325 27.06 5.59 14.44
N ASN A 326 27.71 4.51 14.01
CA ASN A 326 27.32 3.70 12.85
C ASN A 326 26.63 2.38 13.21
N GLN A 327 26.17 2.22 14.45
CA GLN A 327 25.56 0.98 14.93
C GLN A 327 24.50 1.27 15.98
N THR A 328 23.65 0.30 16.26
CA THR A 328 22.80 0.26 17.45
C THR A 328 23.64 0.01 18.72
N LEU A 329 23.09 0.31 19.89
CA LEU A 329 23.77 0.13 21.18
C LEU A 329 24.09 -1.35 21.49
N ASP A 330 23.34 -2.29 20.91
CA ASP A 330 23.60 -3.73 20.97
C ASP A 330 24.60 -4.23 19.91
N GLY A 331 25.08 -3.36 19.02
CA GLY A 331 26.20 -3.60 18.11
C GLY A 331 25.82 -4.04 16.70
N THR A 332 24.59 -3.77 16.25
CA THR A 332 24.15 -4.02 14.88
C THR A 332 24.49 -2.81 14.03
N GLU A 333 25.25 -2.99 12.93
CA GLU A 333 25.61 -1.89 12.04
C GLU A 333 24.37 -1.28 11.38
N LEU A 334 24.34 0.05 11.29
CA LEU A 334 23.29 0.78 10.61
C LEU A 334 23.35 0.54 9.08
N PRO A 335 22.19 0.51 8.40
CA PRO A 335 22.15 0.25 6.96
C PRO A 335 22.94 1.30 6.17
N ASN A 336 23.46 0.89 5.02
CA ASN A 336 24.13 1.75 4.03
C ASN A 336 25.30 2.61 4.57
N GLY A 337 25.88 2.25 5.72
CA GLY A 337 26.97 2.99 6.36
C GLY A 337 26.52 4.33 6.96
N PHE A 338 25.23 4.46 7.26
CA PHE A 338 24.66 5.61 7.94
C PHE A 338 25.31 5.80 9.33
N VAL A 339 25.40 7.06 9.74
CA VAL A 339 25.95 7.47 11.03
C VAL A 339 25.04 8.52 11.64
N THR A 340 24.85 8.47 12.95
CA THR A 340 24.11 9.49 13.70
C THR A 340 24.88 9.91 14.95
N ASP A 341 24.88 11.21 15.21
CA ASP A 341 25.46 11.83 16.41
C ASP A 341 24.39 12.07 17.49
N LEU A 342 23.10 12.07 17.13
CA LEU A 342 21.98 12.46 18.01
C LEU A 342 21.97 11.70 19.35
N PHE A 343 22.40 10.45 19.35
CA PHE A 343 22.33 9.57 20.51
C PHE A 343 23.63 9.52 21.33
N ASP A 344 24.67 10.29 20.98
CA ASP A 344 26.00 10.16 21.58
C ASP A 344 26.03 10.33 23.11
N ASN A 345 25.10 11.11 23.65
CA ASN A 345 25.09 11.51 25.05
C ASN A 345 24.11 10.70 25.92
N VAL A 346 23.29 9.80 25.34
CA VAL A 346 22.21 9.11 26.08
C VAL A 346 22.70 8.28 27.26
N SER A 347 23.97 7.89 27.25
CA SER A 347 24.62 7.07 28.28
C SER A 347 25.42 7.86 29.34
N ASP A 348 25.44 9.19 29.30
CA ASP A 348 26.33 9.99 30.15
C ASP A 348 26.06 9.82 31.66
N PHE A 349 24.80 9.63 32.05
CA PHE A 349 24.39 9.44 33.45
C PHE A 349 24.24 7.97 33.84
N GLY A 350 24.44 7.06 32.89
CA GLY A 350 24.40 5.62 33.07
C GLY A 350 23.99 4.92 31.78
N THR A 351 24.27 3.62 31.70
CA THR A 351 23.85 2.82 30.54
C THR A 351 22.33 2.67 30.54
N PRO A 352 21.64 3.00 29.43
CA PRO A 352 20.21 2.77 29.29
C PRO A 352 19.83 1.30 29.50
N GLU A 353 18.78 1.06 30.28
CA GLU A 353 18.22 -0.28 30.49
C GLU A 353 16.92 -0.52 29.70
N ALA A 354 16.43 0.52 29.00
CA ALA A 354 15.20 0.49 28.22
C ALA A 354 15.27 1.48 27.04
N ASP A 355 14.53 1.24 25.96
CA ASP A 355 14.36 2.17 24.82
C ASP A 355 13.35 3.30 25.16
N PHE A 356 13.19 4.28 24.27
CA PHE A 356 12.25 5.39 24.47
C PHE A 356 10.79 4.90 24.53
N ALA A 357 10.41 3.98 23.63
CA ALA A 357 9.06 3.42 23.55
C ALA A 357 8.60 2.69 24.83
N SER A 358 9.50 2.01 25.52
CA SER A 358 9.22 1.29 26.77
C SER A 358 8.90 2.23 27.94
N ARG A 359 9.29 3.49 27.81
CA ARG A 359 8.99 4.60 28.73
C ARG A 359 8.04 5.63 28.11
N ALA A 360 7.45 5.32 26.96
CA ALA A 360 6.52 6.19 26.25
C ALA A 360 5.11 6.16 26.81
N SER A 361 4.26 7.05 26.29
CA SER A 361 3.01 7.42 26.93
C SER A 361 1.99 6.39 26.52
N GLY A 362 1.29 5.82 27.50
CA GLY A 362 0.19 4.90 27.19
C GLY A 362 -0.89 5.51 26.29
N ALA A 363 -0.97 6.84 26.20
CA ALA A 363 -1.88 7.53 25.28
C ALA A 363 -1.36 7.54 23.83
N ILE A 364 -0.08 7.87 23.63
CA ILE A 364 0.60 7.85 22.31
C ILE A 364 0.62 6.42 21.77
N LEU A 365 1.12 5.48 22.59
CA LEU A 365 1.19 4.05 22.28
C LEU A 365 -0.17 3.37 22.05
N ALA A 366 -1.29 3.98 22.46
CA ALA A 366 -2.62 3.46 22.22
C ALA A 366 -3.22 3.93 20.89
N GLY A 367 -2.69 4.99 20.30
CA GLY A 367 -3.04 5.46 18.96
C GLY A 367 -2.38 4.64 17.86
N GLN A 368 -1.20 4.09 18.13
CA GLN A 368 -0.39 3.33 17.19
C GLN A 368 -0.81 1.86 17.07
N ILE A 369 -0.66 1.31 15.86
CA ILE A 369 -0.85 -0.12 15.60
C ILE A 369 0.33 -0.96 16.14
N PRO A 370 0.17 -2.29 16.31
CA PRO A 370 1.19 -3.11 16.96
C PRO A 370 2.58 -3.10 16.32
N VAL A 371 2.68 -2.98 14.98
CA VAL A 371 3.97 -3.05 14.26
C VAL A 371 4.82 -1.78 14.45
N GLU A 372 4.18 -0.62 14.45
CA GLU A 372 4.83 0.69 14.59
C GLU A 372 4.96 1.15 16.05
N LYS A 373 4.26 0.49 16.97
CA LYS A 373 4.14 0.91 18.38
C LYS A 373 5.48 1.33 18.99
N GLY A 374 5.61 2.63 19.27
CA GLY A 374 6.82 3.24 19.81
C GLY A 374 7.67 4.03 18.81
N SER A 375 7.25 4.14 17.54
CA SER A 375 7.86 5.05 16.56
C SER A 375 7.42 6.49 16.78
N THR A 376 8.16 7.43 16.20
CA THR A 376 7.80 8.85 16.01
C THR A 376 7.13 9.06 14.63
N ASP A 377 6.63 10.28 14.37
CA ASP A 377 5.97 10.65 13.11
C ASP A 377 6.90 11.47 12.20
N PRO A 378 7.32 10.95 11.02
CA PRO A 378 8.33 11.58 10.16
C PRO A 378 7.84 12.88 9.49
N PHE A 379 6.58 13.24 9.71
CA PHE A 379 5.97 14.49 9.25
C PHE A 379 5.65 15.46 10.39
N SER A 380 6.06 15.14 11.62
CA SER A 380 5.89 15.98 12.80
C SER A 380 7.15 15.98 13.65
N ALA A 381 7.88 17.09 13.58
CA ALA A 381 9.09 17.29 14.37
C ALA A 381 8.88 17.23 15.90
N ASP A 382 7.64 17.17 16.39
CA ASP A 382 7.23 17.10 17.80
C ASP A 382 6.12 16.03 17.90
N SER A 383 6.53 14.77 18.05
CA SER A 383 5.64 13.61 17.90
C SER A 383 4.59 13.50 19.01
N ASP A 384 4.84 14.08 20.17
CA ASP A 384 3.96 13.99 21.33
C ASP A 384 3.26 15.31 21.69
N ASP A 385 3.35 16.30 20.80
CA ASP A 385 2.74 17.63 20.90
C ASP A 385 3.13 18.35 22.20
N ASP A 386 4.40 18.22 22.57
CA ASP A 386 4.95 18.77 23.78
C ASP A 386 5.53 20.18 23.72
N GLY A 387 5.80 20.59 22.50
CA GLY A 387 6.45 21.84 22.17
C GLY A 387 7.95 21.74 22.28
N MET A 388 8.54 20.55 22.31
CA MET A 388 9.96 20.26 22.11
C MET A 388 10.09 19.34 20.89
N PRO A 389 11.10 19.51 20.03
CA PRO A 389 11.30 18.63 18.88
C PRO A 389 11.98 17.31 19.24
N ASP A 390 11.67 16.23 18.54
CA ASP A 390 12.11 14.88 18.87
C ASP A 390 13.64 14.75 18.82
N GLY A 391 14.27 15.29 17.77
CA GLY A 391 15.71 15.30 17.59
C GLY A 391 16.45 16.09 18.67
N TRP A 392 15.84 17.19 19.15
CA TRP A 392 16.37 17.95 20.29
C TRP A 392 16.27 17.14 21.58
N GLU A 393 15.10 16.53 21.82
CA GLU A 393 14.88 15.70 23.00
C GLU A 393 15.85 14.54 23.06
N ILE A 394 16.07 13.83 21.95
CA ILE A 394 17.03 12.73 21.86
C ILE A 394 18.46 13.20 22.20
N TRP A 395 18.89 14.33 21.65
CA TRP A 395 20.23 14.85 21.89
C TRP A 395 20.46 15.23 23.37
N PHE A 396 19.43 15.71 24.07
CA PHE A 396 19.50 16.09 25.49
C PHE A 396 19.03 14.99 26.45
N ALA A 397 18.42 13.90 25.97
CA ALA A 397 17.93 12.80 26.78
C ALA A 397 19.07 12.04 27.48
N ARG A 398 18.96 11.86 28.79
CA ARG A 398 19.89 11.06 29.60
C ARG A 398 19.12 9.98 30.32
N TRP A 399 19.77 8.82 30.47
CA TRP A 399 19.19 7.74 31.27
C TRP A 399 19.32 8.03 32.77
N ASN A 400 18.20 8.19 33.47
CA ASN A 400 18.17 8.33 34.92
C ASN A 400 18.17 6.94 35.58
N VAL A 401 19.36 6.49 36.02
CA VAL A 401 19.55 5.17 36.66
C VAL A 401 18.76 5.00 37.97
N ILE A 402 18.41 6.09 38.65
CA ILE A 402 17.69 6.01 39.94
C ILE A 402 16.20 5.83 39.72
N GLU A 403 15.64 6.56 38.77
CA GLU A 403 14.20 6.57 38.48
C GLU A 403 13.80 5.56 37.40
N ASP A 404 14.78 4.98 36.69
CA ASP A 404 14.57 3.99 35.62
C ASP A 404 13.75 4.60 34.46
N GLU A 405 14.01 5.87 34.15
CA GLU A 405 13.28 6.69 33.18
C GLU A 405 14.24 7.58 32.36
N TRP A 406 13.76 8.05 31.22
CA TRP A 406 14.45 9.04 30.40
C TRP A 406 14.17 10.44 30.93
N THR A 407 15.18 11.32 30.91
CA THR A 407 15.00 12.73 31.32
C THR A 407 14.20 13.56 30.31
N LEU A 408 14.24 13.15 29.05
CA LEU A 408 13.49 13.67 27.89
C LEU A 408 13.15 12.47 27.02
N ASN A 409 11.98 12.46 26.41
CA ASN A 409 11.50 11.36 25.58
C ASN A 409 10.43 11.89 24.61
N PRO A 410 10.66 11.79 23.29
CA PRO A 410 9.77 12.32 22.24
C PRO A 410 8.37 11.68 22.19
N LEU A 411 8.09 10.74 23.09
CA LEU A 411 6.81 10.06 23.23
C LEU A 411 6.26 10.21 24.66
N GLN A 412 6.71 11.20 25.43
CA GLN A 412 6.30 11.53 26.80
C GLN A 412 5.88 12.99 27.00
N PRO A 413 4.63 13.38 26.65
CA PRO A 413 4.26 14.80 26.63
C PRO A 413 4.25 15.50 28.00
N SER A 414 4.40 14.73 29.08
CA SER A 414 4.46 15.23 30.45
C SER A 414 5.88 15.57 30.91
N ASP A 415 6.92 15.10 30.24
CA ASP A 415 8.30 15.37 30.62
C ASP A 415 8.70 16.83 30.35
N ARG A 416 8.00 17.55 29.45
CA ARG A 416 8.08 19.01 29.30
C ARG A 416 8.01 19.79 30.62
N TRP A 417 7.34 19.24 31.64
CA TRP A 417 7.15 19.85 32.95
C TRP A 417 8.18 19.41 34.00
N LEU A 418 9.03 18.44 33.67
CA LEU A 418 10.14 18.01 34.51
C LEU A 418 11.30 19.01 34.41
N ASP A 419 12.24 18.86 35.32
CA ASP A 419 13.44 19.67 35.49
C ASP A 419 14.61 18.68 35.49
N ALA A 420 15.08 18.34 34.29
CA ALA A 420 16.00 17.22 34.09
C ALA A 420 17.34 17.40 34.81
N ASP A 421 17.80 18.63 34.99
CA ASP A 421 19.11 18.96 35.57
C ASP A 421 19.03 19.63 36.97
N ASP A 422 17.82 19.71 37.55
CA ASP A 422 17.51 20.28 38.86
C ASP A 422 17.94 21.75 39.01
N ASP A 423 17.97 22.52 37.91
CA ASP A 423 18.36 23.93 37.92
C ASP A 423 17.20 24.90 38.26
N GLY A 424 15.98 24.38 38.25
CA GLY A 424 14.74 25.09 38.54
C GLY A 424 13.98 25.58 37.32
N MET A 425 14.45 25.29 36.10
CA MET A 425 13.72 25.46 34.84
C MET A 425 13.07 24.15 34.43
N THR A 426 11.91 24.24 33.78
CA THR A 426 11.34 23.06 33.13
C THR A 426 12.00 22.80 31.79
N ASN A 427 12.02 21.54 31.35
CA ASN A 427 12.53 21.13 30.03
C ASN A 427 11.96 22.02 28.90
N TRP A 428 10.64 22.28 28.92
CA TRP A 428 10.01 23.19 27.97
C TRP A 428 10.57 24.60 28.05
N GLU A 429 10.80 25.14 29.25
CA GLU A 429 11.40 26.46 29.40
C GLU A 429 12.79 26.51 28.81
N GLU A 430 13.61 25.49 29.02
CA GLU A 430 14.96 25.36 28.47
C GLU A 430 14.97 25.37 26.94
N TYR A 431 14.16 24.52 26.29
CA TYR A 431 14.03 24.55 24.84
C TYR A 431 13.59 25.94 24.37
N ASN A 432 12.65 26.57 25.07
CA ASN A 432 12.15 27.89 24.68
C ASN A 432 13.13 29.05 24.94
N LEU A 433 14.24 28.81 25.68
CA LEU A 433 15.31 29.80 25.86
C LEU A 433 16.18 29.96 24.61
N ILE A 434 16.24 28.99 23.70
CA ILE A 434 17.08 29.07 22.49
C ILE A 434 16.63 30.19 21.56
N ASP A 435 17.51 30.65 20.66
CA ASP A 435 17.10 31.66 19.67
C ASP A 435 16.00 31.09 18.78
N SER A 436 14.95 31.86 18.53
CA SER A 436 13.85 31.45 17.65
C SER A 436 14.29 31.16 16.21
N GLU A 437 15.45 31.68 15.79
CA GLU A 437 16.05 31.35 14.48
C GLU A 437 16.61 29.92 14.42
N PHE A 438 16.79 29.26 15.57
CA PHE A 438 17.23 27.87 15.70
C PHE A 438 16.13 26.96 16.27
N SER A 439 14.86 27.38 16.25
CA SER A 439 13.75 26.54 16.69
C SER A 439 13.05 25.91 15.48
N GLU A 440 12.97 24.59 15.52
CA GLU A 440 12.36 23.70 14.53
C GLU A 440 10.83 23.75 14.62
N THR A 441 10.29 23.84 15.84
CA THR A 441 8.84 23.77 16.07
C THR A 441 8.11 25.12 15.98
N ASN A 442 8.74 26.25 16.34
CA ASN A 442 8.05 27.55 16.27
C ASN A 442 8.98 28.78 16.27
N SER A 443 9.12 29.38 15.09
CA SER A 443 9.91 30.60 14.81
C SER A 443 9.39 31.90 15.46
N ASN A 444 8.20 31.90 16.05
CA ASN A 444 7.64 33.05 16.78
C ASN A 444 7.67 32.85 18.31
N ARG A 445 8.43 31.87 18.81
CA ARG A 445 8.62 31.64 20.25
C ARG A 445 9.48 32.70 20.90
N SER A 446 9.20 32.94 22.19
CA SER A 446 10.03 33.82 23.00
C SER A 446 9.96 33.45 24.50
N SER A 447 10.94 32.71 25.02
CA SER A 447 11.27 32.73 26.46
C SER A 447 12.39 33.73 26.70
N PRO A 448 12.16 34.85 27.41
CA PRO A 448 11.42 34.82 28.68
C PRO A 448 10.15 35.66 28.66
N GLN A 449 9.35 35.67 27.58
CA GLN A 449 8.04 36.30 27.68
C GLN A 449 7.12 35.49 28.60
N TRP A 450 7.28 34.16 28.63
CA TRP A 450 6.48 33.21 29.39
C TRP A 450 7.36 32.42 30.37
N PHE A 451 6.78 31.98 31.47
CA PHE A 451 7.33 30.98 32.39
C PHE A 451 6.23 30.04 32.86
N VAL A 452 6.62 28.88 33.34
CA VAL A 452 5.73 27.87 33.88
C VAL A 452 5.48 28.15 35.36
N THR A 453 4.22 28.16 35.77
CA THR A 453 3.86 28.23 37.19
C THR A 453 2.88 27.13 37.56
N THR A 454 2.91 26.73 38.83
CA THR A 454 1.97 25.75 39.39
C THR A 454 0.78 26.46 40.02
N LEU A 455 -0.40 26.30 39.42
CA LEU A 455 -1.68 26.74 39.99
C LEU A 455 -2.35 25.56 40.69
N GLY A 456 -1.92 25.29 41.92
CA GLY A 456 -2.36 24.10 42.66
C GLY A 456 -1.62 22.86 42.15
N SER A 457 -2.34 21.94 41.50
CA SER A 457 -1.76 20.72 40.90
C SER A 457 -1.67 20.79 39.36
N ALA A 458 -1.93 21.95 38.75
CA ALA A 458 -1.88 22.14 37.31
C ALA A 458 -0.79 23.14 36.94
N TYR A 459 -0.09 22.88 35.83
CA TYR A 459 0.85 23.82 35.23
C TYR A 459 0.09 24.85 34.38
N ALA A 460 0.58 26.08 34.36
CA ALA A 460 0.04 27.15 33.54
C ALA A 460 1.15 28.08 33.06
N PHE A 461 1.10 28.45 31.79
CA PHE A 461 1.96 29.48 31.24
C PHE A 461 1.55 30.86 31.76
N GLN A 462 2.50 31.60 32.35
CA GLN A 462 2.30 32.98 32.76
C GLN A 462 3.28 33.90 32.06
N GLN A 463 2.76 35.04 31.61
CA GLN A 463 3.61 36.06 31.02
C GLN A 463 4.38 36.81 32.12
N TRP A 464 5.68 37.01 31.94
CA TRP A 464 6.48 37.85 32.82
C TRP A 464 5.96 39.30 32.82
N PRO A 465 5.60 39.89 33.97
CA PRO A 465 5.00 41.23 34.03
C PRO A 465 5.90 42.35 33.50
N SER A 466 7.22 42.12 33.45
CA SER A 466 8.25 43.10 33.12
C SER A 466 9.07 42.76 31.86
N ALA A 467 8.82 41.62 31.21
CA ALA A 467 9.48 41.30 29.95
C ALA A 467 8.89 42.16 28.82
N SER A 468 9.67 43.11 28.32
CA SER A 468 9.27 44.01 27.23
C SER A 468 9.77 43.57 25.86
N THR A 469 10.57 42.49 25.81
CA THR A 469 11.12 41.90 24.58
C THR A 469 10.34 40.66 24.21
N THR A 470 10.15 40.44 22.92
CA THR A 470 9.58 39.22 22.32
C THR A 470 10.68 38.32 21.76
N PHE A 471 11.94 38.55 22.14
CA PHE A 471 13.08 37.71 21.76
C PHE A 471 13.42 36.82 22.92
N SER A 472 13.91 35.62 22.63
CA SER A 472 14.34 34.71 23.66
C SER A 472 15.66 35.14 24.30
N PHE A 473 16.05 34.53 25.41
CA PHE A 473 17.37 34.77 26.01
C PHE A 473 18.51 34.36 25.06
N GLY A 474 18.33 33.28 24.30
CA GLY A 474 19.25 32.77 23.30
C GLY A 474 19.60 33.79 22.23
N THR A 475 18.64 34.62 21.79
CA THR A 475 18.89 35.72 20.85
C THR A 475 19.97 36.71 21.32
N TYR A 476 20.26 36.76 22.62
CA TYR A 476 21.27 37.63 23.20
C TYR A 476 22.56 36.91 23.62
N MET A 477 22.60 35.58 23.52
CA MET A 477 23.78 34.79 23.86
C MET A 477 24.82 34.87 22.75
N THR A 478 26.08 35.09 23.10
CA THR A 478 27.18 35.00 22.13
C THR A 478 27.57 33.53 21.91
N PRO A 479 28.19 33.18 20.76
CA PRO A 479 28.71 31.83 20.54
C PRO A 479 29.67 31.33 21.63
N GLU A 480 30.38 32.24 22.32
CA GLU A 480 31.22 31.87 23.47
C GLU A 480 30.41 31.52 24.72
N GLN A 481 29.20 32.06 24.88
CA GLN A 481 28.29 31.75 25.99
C GLN A 481 27.53 30.44 25.78
N TYR A 482 27.29 30.06 24.52
CA TYR A 482 26.68 28.78 24.14
C TYR A 482 27.58 27.54 24.37
N ASN A 483 28.88 27.75 24.58
CA ASN A 483 29.90 26.69 24.66
C ASN A 483 30.54 26.59 26.06
N LEU A 484 29.97 27.28 27.05
CA LEU A 484 30.32 27.21 28.47
C LEU A 484 29.37 26.25 29.18
#